data_AF-A0A0C3QV83-F1
#
_entry.id   AF-A0A0C3QV83-F1
#
_cell.length_a   1.000
_cell.length_b   1.000
_cell.length_c   1.000
_cell.angle_alpha   90.00
_cell.angle_beta   90.00
_cell.angle_gamma   90.00
#
_symmetry.space_group_name_H-M   'P 1'
#
loop_
_entity.id
_entity.type
_entity.pdbx_description
1 polymer ?
#
loop_
_entity_poly.entity_id
_entity_poly.type
_entity_poly.pdbx_seq_one_letter_code
_entity_poly.pdbx_strand_id
1 'polypeptide(L)'
;MAPTVVVARAPKSKSAGSSNKAGFKITSVSFLKTQPVMLLYSWTYERKSPDYFAVAIIKVDTDKIMVLETDKFAKGEGPTGELTTNVDISSLKNAPGKYVLAFVNNKNFKDVLAESKAFQIKKSNF
;
A
#
# COMPACT_ATOMS: atom_id res chain seq x y z
N MET A 1 18.04 28.14 -5.26
CA MET A 1 17.02 27.36 -5.99
C MET A 1 16.01 26.83 -4.98
N ALA A 2 14.74 27.20 -5.11
CA ALA A 2 13.66 26.77 -4.21
C ALA A 2 13.06 25.43 -4.68
N PRO A 3 12.53 24.58 -3.79
CA PRO A 3 11.91 23.32 -4.18
C PRO A 3 10.55 23.56 -4.83
N THR A 4 10.35 23.00 -6.03
CA THR A 4 9.07 23.04 -6.75
C THR A 4 8.09 22.07 -6.09
N VAL A 5 7.07 22.62 -5.41
CA VAL A 5 5.94 21.85 -4.88
C VAL A 5 4.92 21.65 -6.00
N VAL A 6 4.80 20.43 -6.52
CA VAL A 6 3.74 20.08 -7.49
C VAL A 6 2.44 19.83 -6.72
N VAL A 7 1.62 20.87 -6.56
CA VAL A 7 0.24 20.75 -6.05
C VAL A 7 -0.68 20.43 -7.22
N ALA A 8 -0.98 19.16 -7.44
CA ALA A 8 -2.08 18.75 -8.31
C ALA A 8 -3.31 18.41 -7.45
N ARG A 9 -4.37 19.21 -7.57
CA ARG A 9 -5.69 18.89 -6.98
C ARG A 9 -6.24 17.66 -7.68
N ALA A 10 -6.40 16.55 -6.93
CA ALA A 10 -7.01 15.34 -7.44
C ALA A 10 -8.48 15.59 -7.83
N PRO A 11 -8.95 15.12 -9.00
CA PRO A 11 -10.35 15.18 -9.33
C PRO A 11 -11.11 14.18 -8.46
N LYS A 12 -12.22 14.66 -7.90
CA LYS A 12 -13.23 13.92 -7.12
C LYS A 12 -13.64 12.66 -7.90
N SER A 13 -13.01 11.54 -7.58
CA SER A 13 -13.28 10.27 -8.26
C SER A 13 -14.16 9.44 -7.37
N LYS A 14 -15.37 9.23 -7.88
CA LYS A 14 -16.44 8.35 -7.41
C LYS A 14 -15.89 7.12 -6.69
N SER A 15 -16.56 6.70 -5.62
CA SER A 15 -16.41 5.38 -4.99
C SER A 15 -16.19 4.30 -6.04
N ALA A 16 -14.93 4.00 -6.32
CA ALA A 16 -14.54 3.01 -7.31
C ALA A 16 -14.43 1.72 -6.52
N GLY A 17 -15.42 0.84 -6.71
CA GLY A 17 -15.33 -0.52 -6.20
C GLY A 17 -13.97 -1.11 -6.57
N SER A 18 -13.30 -1.66 -5.55
CA SER A 18 -12.12 -2.52 -5.62
C SER A 18 -11.91 -3.06 -7.03
N SER A 19 -11.06 -2.39 -7.80
CA SER A 19 -10.72 -2.84 -9.14
C SER A 19 -9.75 -4.00 -9.02
N ASN A 20 -10.30 -5.18 -8.73
CA ASN A 20 -9.68 -6.52 -8.86
C ASN A 20 -9.16 -6.82 -10.29
N LYS A 21 -9.04 -5.81 -11.18
CA LYS A 21 -8.58 -5.94 -12.56
C LYS A 21 -7.13 -6.41 -12.63
N ALA A 22 -6.30 -6.00 -11.66
CA ALA A 22 -4.90 -6.42 -11.57
C ALA A 22 -4.71 -7.82 -10.96
N GLY A 23 -5.79 -8.54 -10.60
CA GLY A 23 -5.68 -9.89 -10.02
C GLY A 23 -5.07 -9.96 -8.62
N PHE A 24 -4.80 -8.82 -7.98
CA PHE A 24 -4.35 -8.76 -6.60
C PHE A 24 -5.51 -8.51 -5.64
N LYS A 25 -5.41 -9.09 -4.44
CA LYS A 25 -6.28 -8.74 -3.31
C LYS A 25 -5.49 -8.82 -2.02
N ILE A 26 -5.42 -7.72 -1.29
CA ILE A 26 -4.82 -7.69 0.05
C ILE A 26 -5.82 -8.35 1.01
N THR A 27 -5.42 -9.46 1.63
CA THR A 27 -6.28 -10.29 2.49
C THR A 27 -6.19 -9.89 3.95
N SER A 28 -5.01 -9.51 4.41
CA SER A 28 -4.76 -9.16 5.81
C SER A 28 -3.72 -8.06 5.94
N VAL A 29 -3.90 -7.24 6.98
CA VAL A 29 -2.95 -6.21 7.41
C VAL A 29 -2.97 -6.17 8.94
N SER A 30 -1.81 -6.31 9.57
CA SER A 30 -1.66 -6.29 11.02
C SER A 30 -0.33 -5.67 11.45
N PHE A 31 -0.26 -5.16 12.67
CA PHE A 31 0.96 -4.57 13.22
C PHE A 31 1.84 -5.65 13.86
N LEU A 32 3.12 -5.65 13.51
CA LEU A 32 4.16 -6.36 14.24
C LEU A 32 4.76 -5.41 15.28
N LYS A 33 4.67 -5.81 16.55
CA LYS A 33 5.27 -5.06 17.68
C LYS A 33 6.76 -5.36 17.78
N THR A 34 7.51 -5.01 16.74
CA THR A 34 8.96 -5.11 16.66
C THR A 34 9.59 -3.71 16.69
N GLN A 35 10.91 -3.65 16.78
CA GLN A 35 11.68 -2.41 16.62
C GLN A 35 12.66 -2.61 15.45
N PRO A 36 12.48 -1.94 14.30
CA PRO A 36 11.42 -0.98 13.96
C PRO A 36 10.01 -1.60 13.90
N VAL A 37 8.98 -0.74 13.97
CA VAL A 37 7.57 -1.17 13.85
C VAL A 37 7.30 -1.56 12.42
N MET A 38 6.81 -2.78 12.24
CA MET A 38 6.51 -3.32 10.92
C MET A 38 5.01 -3.55 10.76
N LEU A 39 4.57 -3.51 9.51
CA LEU A 39 3.24 -3.94 9.11
C LEU A 39 3.36 -5.29 8.43
N LEU A 40 2.75 -6.34 9.00
CA LEU A 40 2.58 -7.63 8.34
C LEU A 40 1.38 -7.53 7.40
N TYR A 41 1.54 -7.95 6.17
CA TYR A 41 0.45 -7.97 5.21
C TYR A 41 0.48 -9.21 4.34
N SER A 42 -0.71 -9.64 3.95
CA SER A 42 -0.93 -10.82 3.13
C SER A 42 -1.74 -10.45 1.89
N TRP A 43 -1.47 -11.10 0.77
CA TRP A 43 -2.22 -10.91 -0.46
C TRP A 43 -2.36 -12.19 -1.25
N THR A 44 -3.45 -12.26 -2.02
CA THR A 44 -3.63 -13.26 -3.07
C THR A 44 -3.33 -12.65 -4.43
N TYR A 45 -2.83 -13.47 -5.35
CA TYR A 45 -2.57 -13.10 -6.74
C TYR A 45 -3.21 -14.09 -7.73
N GLU A 46 -3.53 -13.59 -8.91
CA GLU A 46 -3.97 -14.39 -10.06
C GLU A 46 -2.90 -14.40 -11.16
N ARG A 47 -3.03 -15.32 -12.13
CA ARG A 47 -2.08 -15.45 -13.25
C ARG A 47 -1.85 -14.13 -14.02
N LYS A 48 -2.90 -13.32 -14.15
CA LYS A 48 -2.89 -12.03 -14.85
C LYS A 48 -2.25 -10.88 -14.06
N SER A 49 -1.88 -11.12 -12.80
CA SER A 49 -1.27 -10.09 -11.96
C SER A 49 0.09 -9.67 -12.49
N PRO A 50 0.47 -8.39 -12.33
CA PRO A 50 1.85 -7.94 -12.53
C PRO A 50 2.85 -8.81 -11.75
N ASP A 51 4.06 -8.98 -12.28
CA ASP A 51 5.10 -9.73 -11.56
C ASP A 51 5.72 -8.92 -10.42
N TYR A 52 5.68 -7.58 -10.54
CA TYR A 52 6.23 -6.65 -9.57
C TYR A 52 5.25 -5.52 -9.26
N PHE A 53 5.27 -5.05 -8.02
CA PHE A 53 4.52 -3.89 -7.56
C PHE A 53 5.32 -3.08 -6.53
N ALA A 54 4.83 -1.89 -6.21
CA ALA A 54 5.30 -1.06 -5.11
C ALA A 54 4.28 -1.09 -3.98
N VAL A 55 4.77 -1.13 -2.75
CA VAL A 55 3.97 -1.02 -1.55
C VAL A 55 3.89 0.45 -1.17
N ALA A 56 2.67 0.94 -1.04
CA ALA A 56 2.40 2.28 -0.59
C ALA A 56 1.36 2.27 0.53
N ILE A 57 1.26 3.40 1.20
CA ILE A 57 0.18 3.69 2.14
C ILE A 57 -0.48 4.99 1.72
N ILE A 58 -1.80 5.02 1.86
CA ILE A 58 -2.60 6.19 1.49
C ILE A 58 -3.29 6.69 2.74
N LYS A 59 -3.04 7.96 3.07
CA LYS A 59 -3.71 8.60 4.20
C LYS A 59 -5.14 8.97 3.79
N VAL A 60 -6.12 8.43 4.51
CA VAL A 60 -7.54 8.48 4.10
C VAL A 60 -8.11 9.91 4.10
N ASP A 61 -7.56 10.82 4.90
CA ASP A 61 -8.08 12.20 5.01
C ASP A 61 -7.58 13.15 3.92
N THR A 62 -6.47 12.80 3.26
CA THR A 62 -5.72 13.69 2.36
C THR A 62 -5.44 13.06 1.01
N ASP A 63 -5.79 11.77 0.84
CA ASP A 63 -5.40 10.93 -0.29
C ASP A 63 -3.89 10.97 -0.60
N LYS A 64 -3.09 11.29 0.42
CA LYS A 64 -1.63 11.38 0.28
C LYS A 64 -1.06 9.98 0.20
N ILE A 65 -0.48 9.65 -0.95
CA ILE A 65 0.23 8.40 -1.20
C ILE A 65 1.68 8.55 -0.73
N MET A 66 2.16 7.59 0.06
CA MET A 66 3.56 7.46 0.46
C MET A 66 4.04 6.07 0.08
N VAL A 67 5.05 6.00 -0.80
CA VAL A 67 5.67 4.74 -1.21
C VAL A 67 6.64 4.29 -0.12
N LEU A 68 6.50 3.04 0.30
CA LEU A 68 7.32 2.42 1.33
C LEU A 68 8.42 1.55 0.70
N GLU A 69 8.06 0.74 -0.29
CA GLU A 69 8.97 -0.18 -0.98
C GLU A 69 8.59 -0.29 -2.46
N THR A 70 9.56 -0.50 -3.33
CA THR A 70 9.36 -0.75 -4.76
C THR A 70 9.84 -2.14 -5.15
N ASP A 71 9.47 -2.58 -6.35
CA ASP A 71 10.01 -3.80 -6.98
C ASP A 71 9.81 -5.09 -6.15
N LYS A 72 8.68 -5.15 -5.42
CA LYS A 72 8.28 -6.34 -4.67
C LYS A 72 7.78 -7.39 -5.63
N PHE A 73 8.37 -8.59 -5.54
CA PHE A 73 7.91 -9.73 -6.31
C PHE A 73 6.55 -10.21 -5.82
N ALA A 74 5.64 -10.41 -6.76
CA ALA A 74 4.22 -10.49 -6.45
C ALA A 74 3.63 -11.89 -6.43
N LYS A 75 4.38 -12.87 -6.93
CA LYS A 75 3.94 -14.25 -7.15
C LYS A 75 4.82 -15.20 -6.36
N GLY A 76 4.27 -16.35 -6.00
CA GLY A 76 5.02 -17.46 -5.41
C GLY A 76 5.27 -18.53 -6.46
N GLU A 77 5.65 -19.73 -6.01
CA GLU A 77 5.70 -20.91 -6.86
C GLU A 77 4.26 -21.36 -7.19
N GLY A 78 3.67 -20.81 -8.26
CA GLY A 78 2.35 -21.22 -8.71
C GLY A 78 1.57 -20.16 -9.51
N PRO A 79 0.45 -20.56 -10.14
CA PRO A 79 -0.41 -19.65 -10.92
C PRO A 79 -1.29 -18.75 -10.05
N THR A 80 -1.55 -19.16 -8.82
CA THR A 80 -2.27 -18.43 -7.77
C THR A 80 -1.68 -18.82 -6.42
N GLY A 81 -1.88 -17.98 -5.42
CA GLY A 81 -1.45 -18.29 -4.06
C GLY A 81 -1.69 -17.13 -3.12
N GLU A 82 -1.45 -17.38 -1.85
CA GLU A 82 -1.38 -16.35 -0.82
C GLU A 82 0.08 -16.17 -0.40
N LEU A 83 0.52 -14.91 -0.35
CA LEU A 83 1.84 -14.53 0.11
C LEU A 83 1.70 -13.63 1.31
N THR A 84 2.69 -13.67 2.20
CA THR A 84 2.75 -12.83 3.39
C THR A 84 4.16 -12.27 3.54
N THR A 85 4.25 -10.99 3.84
CA THR A 85 5.52 -10.32 4.13
C THR A 85 5.30 -9.14 5.06
N ASN A 86 6.35 -8.40 5.35
CA ASN A 86 6.29 -7.20 6.17
C ASN A 86 6.88 -5.98 5.46
N VAL A 87 6.58 -4.79 6.00
CA VAL A 87 7.15 -3.52 5.57
C VAL A 87 7.36 -2.62 6.79
N ASP A 88 8.48 -1.89 6.82
CA ASP A 88 8.77 -0.90 7.86
C ASP A 88 7.90 0.36 7.68
N ILE A 89 7.24 0.79 8.76
CA ILE A 89 6.39 1.98 8.79
C ILE A 89 6.89 3.05 9.75
N SER A 90 8.14 2.97 10.21
CA SER A 90 8.76 3.89 11.17
C SER A 90 8.74 5.35 10.74
N SER A 91 8.71 5.60 9.42
CA SER A 91 8.56 6.94 8.84
C SER A 91 7.24 7.64 9.23
N LEU A 92 6.24 6.88 9.71
CA LEU A 92 4.92 7.38 10.09
C LEU A 92 4.77 7.68 11.57
N LYS A 93 5.83 7.54 12.38
CA LYS A 93 5.81 7.83 13.82
C LYS A 93 5.21 9.20 14.14
N ASN A 94 5.50 10.19 13.30
CA ASN A 94 5.04 11.58 13.46
C ASN A 94 3.76 11.90 12.68
N ALA A 95 3.16 10.93 12.00
CA ALA A 95 1.96 11.07 11.19
C ALA A 95 0.88 10.06 11.60
N PRO A 96 0.38 10.09 12.84
CA PRO A 96 -0.76 9.25 13.22
C PRO A 96 -1.99 9.59 12.37
N GLY A 97 -2.85 8.61 12.12
CA GLY A 97 -4.01 8.79 11.26
C GLY A 97 -4.61 7.48 10.78
N LYS A 98 -5.66 7.60 9.96
CA LYS A 98 -6.30 6.47 9.28
C LYS A 98 -5.63 6.29 7.91
N TYR A 99 -5.20 5.06 7.64
CA TYR A 99 -4.45 4.70 6.44
C TYR A 99 -5.06 3.47 5.78
N VAL A 100 -4.81 3.31 4.48
CA VAL A 100 -4.93 2.04 3.76
C VAL A 100 -3.55 1.63 3.25
N LEU A 101 -3.28 0.32 3.19
CA LEU A 101 -2.15 -0.24 2.48
C LEU A 101 -2.57 -0.41 1.02
N ALA A 102 -1.72 0.00 0.09
CA ALA A 102 -2.00 -0.07 -1.33
C ALA A 102 -0.83 -0.74 -2.06
N PHE A 103 -1.16 -1.59 -3.02
CA PHE A 103 -0.22 -2.00 -4.06
C PHE A 103 -0.39 -1.07 -5.25
N VAL A 104 0.70 -0.50 -5.72
CA VAL A 104 0.71 0.46 -6.83
C VAL A 104 1.69 0.02 -7.91
N ASN A 105 1.47 0.50 -9.13
CA ASN A 105 2.35 0.22 -10.25
C ASN A 105 3.72 0.90 -10.09
N ASN A 106 4.82 0.15 -10.26
CA ASN A 106 6.18 0.72 -10.16
C ASN A 106 6.45 1.85 -11.16
N LYS A 107 5.79 1.85 -12.32
CA LYS A 107 5.96 2.89 -13.35
C LYS A 107 5.07 4.11 -13.12
N ASN A 108 4.01 3.98 -12.33
CA ASN A 108 3.07 5.05 -12.03
C ASN A 108 2.41 4.82 -10.67
N PHE A 109 2.92 5.47 -9.63
CA PHE A 109 2.43 5.28 -8.25
C PHE A 109 0.99 5.78 -8.00
N LYS A 110 0.36 6.42 -9.00
CA LYS A 110 -1.07 6.77 -8.96
C LYS A 110 -1.97 5.63 -9.45
N ASP A 111 -1.41 4.63 -10.12
CA ASP A 111 -2.12 3.45 -10.60
C ASP A 111 -2.17 2.41 -9.47
N VAL A 112 -3.31 2.37 -8.78
CA VAL A 112 -3.56 1.49 -7.63
C VAL A 112 -4.06 0.14 -8.11
N LEU A 113 -3.32 -0.91 -7.78
CA LEU A 113 -3.56 -2.29 -8.17
C LEU A 113 -4.43 -3.04 -7.16
N ALA A 114 -4.28 -2.74 -5.87
CA ALA A 114 -5.08 -3.28 -4.78
C ALA A 114 -5.00 -2.37 -3.55
N GLU A 115 -6.04 -2.40 -2.71
CA GLU A 115 -6.09 -1.69 -1.43
C GLU A 115 -6.57 -2.61 -0.32
N SER A 116 -6.06 -2.40 0.89
CA SER A 116 -6.52 -3.06 2.10
C SER A 116 -7.76 -2.38 2.67
N LYS A 117 -8.37 -3.03 3.68
CA LYS A 117 -9.23 -2.30 4.62
C LYS A 117 -8.41 -1.23 5.33
N ALA A 118 -9.07 -0.12 5.67
CA ALA A 118 -8.43 0.95 6.41
C ALA A 118 -8.08 0.52 7.85
N PHE A 119 -6.93 0.98 8.34
CA PHE A 119 -6.44 0.75 9.69
C PHE A 119 -5.95 2.06 10.32
N GLN A 120 -5.88 2.07 11.64
CA GLN A 120 -5.47 3.25 12.41
C GLN A 120 -4.02 3.10 12.84
N ILE A 121 -3.20 4.09 12.49
CA ILE A 121 -1.86 4.28 13.05
C ILE A 121 -1.97 5.30 14.19
N LYS A 122 -1.46 4.92 15.37
CA LYS A 122 -1.40 5.74 16.58
C LYS A 122 0.06 5.95 16.96
N LYS A 123 0.36 7.06 17.65
CA LYS A 123 1.71 7.31 18.19
C LYS A 123 2.18 6.17 19.10
N SER A 124 1.27 5.57 19.87
CA SER A 124 1.54 4.43 20.76
C SER A 124 1.87 3.11 20.05
N ASN A 125 1.86 3.08 18.71
CA ASN A 125 2.31 1.90 17.97
C ASN A 125 3.84 1.85 17.82
N PHE A 126 4.54 2.95 18.06
CA PHE A 126 5.99 3.14 17.93
C PHE A 126 6.65 3.40 19.29
#